data_AF-D3GW91-F1
#
_entry.id   AF-D3GW91-F1
#
_cell.length_a   1.000
_cell.length_b   1.000
_cell.length_c   1.000
_cell.angle_alpha   90.00
_cell.angle_beta   90.00
_cell.angle_gamma   90.00
#
_symmetry.space_group_name_H-M   'P 1'
#
loop_
_entity.id
_entity.type
_entity.pdbx_description
1 polymer ?
#
loop_
_entity_poly.entity_id
_entity_poly.type
_entity_poly.pdbx_seq_one_letter_code
_entity_poly.pdbx_strand_id
1 'polypeptide(L)'
;MEIKPGHLVEYNGEKILQLTEINTTDSKDKLICLCKVIHWLKRQIIANEFSGVTGKNIIYGGETIYPHNLYTHQAKSLFHDKVIWKQDFLFNSVYEPFLP
;
A
#
# COMPACT_ATOMS: atom_id res chain seq x y z
N MET A 1 -9.45 17.88 4.61
CA MET A 1 -8.57 16.75 4.29
C MET A 1 -9.20 15.52 4.91
N GLU A 2 -9.49 14.54 4.08
CA GLU A 2 -10.09 13.28 4.46
C GLU A 2 -9.08 12.17 4.16
N ILE A 3 -8.82 11.31 5.14
CA ILE A 3 -7.96 10.14 4.99
C ILE A 3 -8.87 8.93 5.15
N LYS A 4 -8.94 8.10 4.12
CA LYS A 4 -9.67 6.83 4.15
C LYS A 4 -8.64 5.71 4.16
N PRO A 5 -8.40 5.07 5.32
CA PRO A 5 -7.43 3.99 5.43
C PRO A 5 -7.72 2.85 4.46
N GLY A 6 -6.65 2.25 3.97
CA GLY A 6 -6.72 0.99 3.23
C GLY A 6 -7.35 -0.10 4.08
N HIS A 7 -8.18 -0.93 3.48
CA HIS A 7 -8.85 -2.03 4.16
C HIS A 7 -8.90 -3.26 3.24
N LEU A 8 -9.05 -4.43 3.85
CA LEU A 8 -9.17 -5.69 3.13
C LEU A 8 -10.56 -5.78 2.51
N VAL A 9 -10.61 -6.10 1.22
CA VAL A 9 -11.84 -6.37 0.47
C VAL A 9 -11.71 -7.71 -0.22
N GLU A 10 -12.85 -8.36 -0.45
CA GLU A 10 -12.92 -9.59 -1.23
C GLU A 10 -13.54 -9.28 -2.59
N TYR A 11 -12.85 -9.66 -3.67
CA TYR A 11 -13.32 -9.42 -5.04
C TYR A 11 -12.98 -10.64 -5.89
N ASN A 12 -14.00 -11.24 -6.53
CA ASN A 12 -13.86 -12.47 -7.33
C ASN A 12 -13.13 -13.63 -6.60
N GLY A 13 -13.30 -13.74 -5.28
CA GLY A 13 -12.66 -14.78 -4.45
C GLY A 13 -11.21 -14.49 -4.07
N GLU A 14 -10.66 -13.35 -4.50
CA GLU A 14 -9.34 -12.89 -4.09
C GLU A 14 -9.45 -11.87 -2.94
N LYS A 15 -8.59 -12.01 -1.93
CA LYS A 15 -8.44 -11.02 -0.86
C LYS A 15 -7.49 -9.93 -1.34
N ILE A 16 -7.99 -8.70 -1.43
CA ILE A 16 -7.24 -7.54 -1.91
C ILE A 16 -7.15 -6.52 -0.78
N LEU A 17 -5.94 -6.07 -0.46
CA LEU A 17 -5.75 -4.93 0.44
C LEU A 17 -5.79 -3.63 -0.37
N GLN A 18 -6.79 -2.78 -0.14
CA GLN A 18 -6.85 -1.43 -0.72
C GLN A 18 -5.82 -0.51 -0.08
N LEU A 19 -5.39 0.52 -0.80
CA LEU A 19 -4.51 1.56 -0.27
C LEU A 19 -5.27 2.58 0.58
N THR A 20 -4.51 3.34 1.36
CA THR A 20 -5.03 4.53 2.03
C THR A 20 -5.24 5.64 1.00
N GLU A 21 -6.48 6.07 0.82
CA GLU A 21 -6.83 7.23 0.00
C GLU A 21 -6.69 8.51 0.83
N ILE A 22 -6.08 9.54 0.27
CA ILE A 22 -5.94 10.85 0.91
C ILE A 22 -6.60 11.88 0.00
N ASN A 23 -7.80 12.32 0.37
CA ASN A 23 -8.54 13.34 -0.35
C ASN A 23 -8.27 14.72 0.26
N THR A 24 -7.65 15.61 -0.53
CA THR A 24 -7.45 17.00 -0.14
C THR A 24 -8.36 17.89 -0.98
N THR A 25 -9.28 18.62 -0.35
CA THR A 25 -9.92 19.77 -1.00
C THR A 25 -8.87 20.84 -1.28
N ASP A 26 -8.97 21.53 -2.41
CA ASP A 26 -8.00 22.53 -2.86
C ASP A 26 -7.75 23.60 -1.79
N SER A 27 -6.62 23.48 -1.08
CA SER A 27 -6.09 24.53 -0.20
C SER A 27 -4.77 25.03 -0.80
N LYS A 28 -4.45 26.31 -0.63
CA LYS A 28 -3.21 26.91 -1.16
C LYS A 28 -1.93 26.26 -0.60
N ASP A 29 -2.02 25.50 0.50
CA ASP A 29 -0.88 24.89 1.22
C ASP A 29 -0.78 23.35 1.05
N LYS A 30 -1.09 22.83 -0.15
CA LYS A 30 -1.13 21.37 -0.43
C LYS A 30 0.14 20.61 0.01
N LEU A 31 1.32 21.20 -0.19
CA LEU A 31 2.60 20.54 0.10
C LEU A 31 2.81 20.31 1.61
N ILE A 32 2.43 21.30 2.43
CA ILE A 32 2.51 21.22 3.90
C ILE A 32 1.52 20.16 4.42
N CYS A 33 0.35 20.06 3.78
CA CYS A 33 -0.67 19.08 4.11
C CYS A 33 -0.18 17.65 3.88
N LEU A 34 0.42 17.36 2.72
CA LEU A 34 0.90 16.01 2.37
C LEU A 34 2.05 15.55 3.28
N CYS A 35 3.02 16.44 3.56
CA CYS A 35 4.14 16.15 4.45
C CYS A 35 3.68 15.80 5.87
N LYS A 36 2.64 16.48 6.39
CA LYS A 36 2.04 16.18 7.69
C LYS A 36 1.35 14.83 7.69
N VAL A 37 0.66 14.46 6.61
CA VAL A 37 0.03 13.14 6.47
C VAL A 37 1.06 12.02 6.41
N ILE A 38 2.11 12.18 5.61
CA ILE A 38 3.19 11.19 5.54
C ILE A 38 3.86 11.02 6.91
N HIS A 39 4.14 12.11 7.63
CA HIS A 39 4.67 12.03 8.99
C HIS A 39 3.71 11.35 9.96
N TRP A 40 2.41 11.63 9.85
CA TRP A 40 1.40 10.96 10.66
C TRP A 40 1.35 9.45 10.37
N LEU A 41 1.32 9.05 9.09
CA LEU A 41 1.35 7.64 8.67
C LEU A 41 2.61 6.93 9.15
N LYS A 42 3.79 7.56 9.00
CA LYS A 42 5.06 7.02 9.50
C LYS A 42 5.04 6.77 11.01
N ARG A 43 4.37 7.63 11.79
CA ARG A 43 4.21 7.42 13.25
C ARG A 43 3.25 6.28 13.61
N GLN A 44 2.34 5.89 12.71
CA GLN A 44 1.48 4.71 12.92
C GLN A 44 2.22 3.39 12.64
N ILE A 45 3.37 3.45 11.94
CA ILE A 45 4.20 2.29 11.66
C ILE A 45 5.20 2.12 12.81
N ILE A 46 4.85 1.23 13.74
CA ILE A 46 5.60 1.02 14.99
C ILE A 46 6.78 0.02 14.80
N ALA A 47 6.84 -0.69 13.67
CA ALA A 47 7.83 -1.73 13.42
C ALA A 47 8.98 -1.28 12.51
N ASN A 48 10.22 -1.63 12.88
CA ASN A 48 11.45 -1.45 12.08
C ASN A 48 11.72 -2.61 11.12
N GLU A 49 10.73 -3.47 10.87
CA GLU A 49 10.92 -4.67 10.06
C GLU A 49 10.62 -4.38 8.59
N PHE A 50 11.67 -4.48 7.77
CA PHE A 50 11.56 -4.36 6.33
C PHE A 50 11.11 -5.67 5.69
N SER A 51 10.22 -5.59 4.70
CA SER A 51 9.86 -6.69 3.81
C SER A 51 9.78 -6.22 2.37
N GLY A 52 10.14 -7.10 1.44
CA GLY A 52 10.10 -6.81 0.02
C GLY A 52 8.77 -7.19 -0.62
N VAL A 53 8.35 -6.48 -1.67
CA VAL A 53 7.31 -6.97 -2.60
C VAL A 53 7.82 -6.94 -4.02
N THR A 54 7.30 -7.85 -4.83
CA THR A 54 7.45 -7.84 -6.27
C THR A 54 6.23 -7.16 -6.88
N GLY A 55 6.44 -6.03 -7.55
CA GLY A 55 5.41 -5.37 -8.36
C GLY A 55 5.43 -5.89 -9.79
N LYS A 56 4.27 -6.27 -10.32
CA LYS A 56 4.10 -6.81 -11.68
C LYS A 56 2.97 -6.09 -12.40
N ASN A 57 3.22 -5.69 -13.66
CA ASN A 57 2.16 -5.21 -14.54
C ASN A 57 1.49 -6.40 -15.25
N ILE A 58 0.19 -6.58 -15.03
CA ILE A 58 -0.58 -7.72 -15.55
C ILE A 58 -0.94 -7.59 -17.04
N ILE A 59 -0.89 -6.38 -17.62
CA ILE A 59 -1.21 -6.16 -19.05
C ILE A 59 0.04 -6.21 -19.91
N TYR A 60 1.06 -5.42 -19.55
CA TYR A 60 2.25 -5.23 -20.38
C TYR A 60 3.41 -6.15 -19.98
N GLY A 61 3.27 -6.88 -18.87
CA GLY A 61 4.38 -7.58 -18.24
C GLY A 61 5.39 -6.63 -17.62
N GLY A 62 6.49 -7.19 -17.11
CA GLY A 62 7.51 -6.44 -16.38
C GLY A 62 7.36 -6.57 -14.87
N GLU A 63 8.50 -6.66 -14.22
CA GLU A 63 8.63 -6.94 -12.79
C GLU A 63 9.60 -5.94 -12.16
N THR A 64 9.29 -5.48 -10.96
CA THR A 64 10.17 -4.62 -10.16
C THR A 64 10.12 -5.05 -8.71
N ILE A 65 11.29 -5.29 -8.12
CA ILE A 65 11.41 -5.65 -6.71
C ILE A 65 11.56 -4.37 -5.89
N TYR A 66 10.73 -4.25 -4.86
CA TYR A 66 10.78 -3.18 -3.87
C TYR A 66 11.21 -3.79 -2.53
N PRO A 67 12.51 -3.89 -2.24
CA PRO A 67 13.04 -4.72 -1.15
C PRO A 67 12.84 -4.13 0.26
N HIS A 68 12.57 -2.83 0.37
CA HIS A 68 12.61 -2.10 1.65
C HIS A 68 11.31 -1.35 1.93
N ASN A 69 10.20 -2.10 2.08
CA ASN A 69 8.93 -1.52 2.51
C ASN A 69 8.73 -1.65 4.01
N LEU A 70 8.13 -0.61 4.61
CA LEU A 70 7.77 -0.53 6.03
C LEU A 70 6.31 -0.94 6.22
N TYR A 71 6.05 -1.78 7.22
CA TYR A 71 4.72 -2.33 7.50
C TYR A 71 4.28 -2.01 8.92
N THR A 72 3.00 -1.66 9.09
CA THR A 72 2.35 -1.78 10.41
C THR A 72 2.25 -3.26 10.80
N HIS A 73 2.06 -3.55 12.09
CA HIS A 73 1.91 -4.93 12.55
C HIS A 73 0.76 -5.67 11.84
N GLN A 74 -0.38 -5.00 11.63
CA GLN A 74 -1.52 -5.56 10.89
C GLN A 74 -1.18 -5.84 9.42
N ALA A 75 -0.52 -4.91 8.72
CA ALA A 75 -0.12 -5.11 7.34
C ALA A 75 0.94 -6.23 7.19
N LYS A 76 1.80 -6.41 8.20
CA LYS A 76 2.78 -7.48 8.25
C LYS A 76 2.13 -8.86 8.39
N SER A 77 1.04 -8.99 9.15
CA SER A 77 0.25 -10.24 9.19
C SER A 77 -0.27 -10.60 7.80
N LEU A 78 -0.85 -9.63 7.07
CA LEU A 78 -1.36 -9.85 5.70
C LEU A 78 -0.24 -10.19 4.70
N PHE A 79 0.96 -9.62 4.90
CA PHE A 79 2.14 -9.99 4.14
C PHE A 79 2.50 -11.48 4.33
N HIS A 80 2.51 -11.97 5.57
CA HIS A 80 2.78 -13.38 5.86
C HIS A 80 1.70 -14.32 5.31
N ASP A 81 0.45 -13.86 5.24
CA ASP A 81 -0.67 -14.58 4.64
C ASP A 81 -0.66 -14.56 3.10
N LYS A 82 0.39 -13.99 2.48
CA LYS A 82 0.55 -13.89 1.01
C LYS A 82 -0.58 -13.16 0.30
N VAL A 83 -1.20 -12.19 0.97
CA VAL A 83 -2.25 -11.37 0.38
C VAL A 83 -1.67 -10.57 -0.79
N ILE A 84 -2.37 -10.56 -1.93
CA ILE A 84 -2.01 -9.77 -3.11
C ILE A 84 -2.52 -8.35 -2.92
N TRP A 85 -1.65 -7.37 -3.19
CA TRP A 85 -1.98 -5.96 -3.02
C TRP A 85 -2.20 -5.35 -4.40
N LYS A 86 -3.31 -4.63 -4.58
CA LYS A 86 -3.58 -3.85 -5.79
C LYS A 86 -3.81 -2.39 -5.41
N GLN A 87 -3.26 -1.51 -6.23
CA GLN A 87 -3.44 -0.07 -6.08
C GLN A 87 -4.91 0.32 -6.29
N ASP A 88 -5.58 -0.34 -7.24
CA ASP A 88 -6.98 -0.21 -7.63
C ASP A 88 -7.37 -1.45 -8.48
N PHE A 89 -8.66 -1.80 -8.58
CA PHE A 89 -9.10 -2.93 -9.41
C PHE A 89 -8.91 -2.69 -10.92
N LEU A 90 -8.91 -1.43 -11.34
CA LEU A 90 -8.62 -0.95 -12.70
C LEU A 90 -7.13 -0.75 -12.96
N PHE A 91 -6.29 -0.73 -11.92
CA PHE A 91 -4.86 -0.63 -12.09
C PHE A 91 -4.25 -1.99 -12.44
N ASN A 92 -3.33 -1.95 -13.39
CA ASN A 92 -2.69 -3.16 -13.93
C ASN A 92 -1.53 -3.66 -13.06
N SER A 93 -1.22 -2.99 -11.95
CA SER A 93 -0.10 -3.38 -11.09
C SER A 93 -0.59 -4.20 -9.91
N VAL A 94 -0.04 -5.42 -9.77
CA VAL A 94 -0.18 -6.26 -8.58
C VAL A 94 1.14 -6.27 -7.81
N TYR A 95 1.05 -6.34 -6.49
CA TYR A 95 2.21 -6.48 -5.62
C TYR A 95 2.05 -7.73 -4.76
N GLU A 96 3.05 -8.59 -4.81
CA GLU A 96 3.08 -9.85 -4.09
C GLU A 96 4.28 -9.87 -3.14
N PRO A 97 4.18 -10.54 -1.97
CA PRO A 97 5.31 -10.70 -1.08
C PRO A 97 6.54 -11.27 -1.79
N PHE A 98 7.65 -10.53 -1.72
CA PHE A 98 8.94 -11.01 -2.20
C PHE A 98 9.50 -11.96 -1.15
N LEU A 99 9.45 -13.26 -1.44
CA LEU A 99 10.10 -14.29 -0.67
C LEU A 99 11.48 -14.53 -1.31
N PRO A 100 12.58 -14.37 -0.56
CA PRO A 100 13.93 -14.64 -1.08
C PRO A 100 14.14 -16.12 -1.44
#